data_AF-A0A7S3REM3-F1
#
_entry.id   AF-A0A7S3REM3-F1
#
_cell.length_a   1.000
_cell.length_b   1.000
_cell.length_c   1.000
_cell.angle_alpha   90.00
_cell.angle_beta   90.00
_cell.angle_gamma   90.00
#
_symmetry.space_group_name_H-M   'P 1'
#
loop_
_entity.id
_entity.type
_entity.pdbx_description
1 polymer ?
#
loop_
_entity_poly.entity_id
_entity_poly.type
_entity_poly.pdbx_seq_one_letter_code
_entity_poly.pdbx_strand_id
1 'polypeptide(L)'
;HTPYAIRDYQDPDKAPLATLEETLMPHAEEEEEELPGGKVEVRILSADGLRAAGWEGKSAPYCAVRMPSRGPDFVYETHSVNDPCHPIWDHSQEIGGFVPDVPLEIFVQ
;
A
#
# COMPACT_ATOMS: atom_id res chain seq x y z
N HIS A 1 -28.21 28.14 -44.00
CA HIS A 1 -27.16 27.72 -44.95
C HIS A 1 -25.82 27.68 -44.22
N THR A 2 -25.34 26.49 -43.85
CA THR A 2 -23.90 26.26 -43.63
C THR A 2 -23.26 25.98 -44.99
N PRO A 3 -21.97 26.26 -45.18
CA PRO A 3 -21.05 25.12 -45.18
C PRO A 3 -19.64 25.43 -44.63
N TYR A 4 -19.13 24.45 -43.87
CA TYR A 4 -17.72 24.04 -43.75
C TYR A 4 -16.63 25.02 -44.21
N ALA A 5 -15.88 25.58 -43.24
CA ALA A 5 -14.50 25.99 -43.45
C ALA A 5 -13.57 24.85 -43.03
N ILE A 6 -12.55 24.67 -43.86
CA ILE A 6 -11.60 23.56 -43.91
C ILE A 6 -10.62 23.61 -42.74
N ARG A 7 -10.24 22.41 -42.28
CA ARG A 7 -9.08 22.05 -41.46
C ARG A 7 -7.85 22.95 -41.68
N ASP A 8 -7.41 23.64 -40.63
CA ASP A 8 -5.99 23.88 -40.42
C ASP A 8 -5.45 22.69 -39.62
N TYR A 9 -4.69 21.87 -40.34
CA TYR A 9 -3.93 20.74 -39.85
C TYR A 9 -2.83 21.26 -38.91
N GLN A 10 -3.08 21.26 -37.60
CA GLN A 10 -2.03 21.52 -36.61
C GLN A 10 -1.20 20.25 -36.47
N ASP A 11 0.04 20.34 -36.95
CA ASP A 11 1.10 19.35 -36.88
C ASP A 11 1.19 18.71 -35.46
N PRO A 12 1.00 17.37 -35.30
CA PRO A 12 1.06 16.73 -33.99
C PRO A 12 2.48 16.57 -33.43
N ASP A 13 3.53 17.00 -34.15
CA ASP A 13 4.93 16.79 -33.79
C ASP A 13 5.72 18.09 -33.49
N LYS A 14 5.03 19.20 -33.22
CA LYS A 14 5.71 20.45 -32.86
C LYS A 14 5.08 21.18 -31.67
N ALA A 15 5.01 20.50 -30.53
CA ALA A 15 5.03 21.16 -29.23
C ALA A 15 6.49 21.21 -28.73
N PRO A 16 7.06 22.38 -28.40
CA PRO A 16 8.37 22.45 -27.78
C PRO A 16 8.33 21.77 -26.39
N LEU A 17 9.23 20.82 -26.21
CA LEU A 17 9.61 20.13 -24.96
C LEU A 17 10.09 21.13 -23.88
N ALA A 18 9.19 21.98 -23.39
CA ALA A 18 9.52 23.01 -22.41
C ALA A 18 8.34 23.29 -21.48
N THR A 19 7.72 22.25 -20.93
CA THR A 19 6.97 22.31 -19.66
C THR A 19 6.93 20.90 -19.04
N LEU A 20 8.10 20.34 -18.75
CA LEU A 20 8.26 19.09 -17.98
C LEU A 20 9.23 19.32 -16.81
N GLU A 21 9.10 20.44 -16.10
CA GLU A 21 9.93 20.78 -14.93
C GLU A 21 9.12 21.35 -13.75
N GLU A 22 7.86 20.94 -13.61
CA GLU A 22 7.05 21.28 -12.43
C GLU A 22 6.23 20.04 -12.07
N THR A 23 6.79 19.03 -11.40
CA THR A 23 7.02 19.06 -9.95
C THR A 23 7.92 17.86 -9.65
N LEU A 24 9.24 18.03 -9.79
CA LEU A 24 10.19 17.21 -9.04
C LEU A 24 10.14 17.71 -7.59
N MET A 25 9.03 17.42 -6.91
CA MET A 25 9.14 17.15 -5.48
C MET A 25 10.21 16.07 -5.39
N PRO A 26 11.24 16.22 -4.52
CA PRO A 26 12.00 15.03 -4.17
C PRO A 26 10.95 14.03 -3.74
N HIS A 27 10.77 12.97 -4.54
CA HIS A 27 10.20 11.74 -4.04
C HIS A 27 11.00 11.53 -2.78
N ALA A 28 10.33 11.66 -1.64
CA ALA A 28 10.92 11.33 -0.37
C ALA A 28 11.38 9.90 -0.59
N GLU A 29 12.68 9.76 -0.90
CA GLU A 29 13.45 8.62 -0.47
C GLU A 29 13.14 8.64 1.02
N GLU A 30 12.11 7.89 1.41
CA GLU A 30 11.95 7.45 2.77
C GLU A 30 13.31 6.83 3.03
N GLU A 31 14.21 7.61 3.65
CA GLU A 31 15.43 7.08 4.22
C GLU A 31 14.92 5.89 5.01
N GLU A 32 15.16 4.68 4.48
CA GLU A 32 15.09 3.47 5.27
C GLU A 32 16.10 3.75 6.37
N GLU A 33 15.64 4.37 7.46
CA GLU A 33 16.44 4.54 8.65
C GLU A 33 16.98 3.14 8.90
N GLU A 34 18.30 3.00 8.92
CA GLU A 34 18.93 1.73 9.23
C GLU A 34 18.61 1.42 10.69
N LEU A 35 17.41 0.87 10.90
CA LEU A 35 16.87 0.64 12.22
C LEU A 35 17.77 -0.38 12.90
N PRO A 36 18.13 -0.14 14.18
CA PRO A 36 18.89 -1.13 14.94
C PRO A 36 18.09 -2.43 14.99
N GLY A 37 18.60 -3.49 14.36
CA GLY A 37 17.95 -4.80 14.29
C GLY A 37 18.20 -5.53 12.98
N GLY A 38 17.61 -6.71 12.86
CA GLY A 38 17.58 -7.49 11.63
C GLY A 38 16.44 -7.08 10.70
N LYS A 39 16.48 -7.59 9.47
CA LYS A 39 15.36 -7.56 8.51
C LYS A 39 14.57 -8.86 8.63
N VAL A 40 13.25 -8.77 8.61
CA VAL A 40 12.34 -9.92 8.58
C VAL A 40 11.33 -9.76 7.45
N GLU A 41 11.11 -10.82 6.68
CA GLU A 41 10.02 -10.87 5.70
C GLU A 41 8.77 -11.42 6.38
N VAL A 42 7.70 -10.61 6.38
CA VAL A 42 6.39 -11.00 6.92
C VAL A 42 5.45 -11.27 5.76
N ARG A 43 4.92 -12.50 5.71
CA ARG A 43 3.94 -12.94 4.71
C ARG A 43 2.60 -13.24 5.36
N ILE A 44 1.58 -12.51 4.95
CA ILE A 44 0.19 -12.66 5.41
C ILE A 44 -0.62 -13.16 4.22
N LEU A 45 -0.87 -14.47 4.22
CA LEU A 45 -1.46 -15.15 3.06
C LEU A 45 -2.99 -15.12 3.12
N SER A 46 -3.57 -15.71 4.17
CA SER A 46 -5.01 -15.84 4.33
C SER A 46 -5.41 -16.12 5.78
N ALA A 47 -6.69 -15.99 6.08
CA ALA A 47 -7.32 -16.51 7.29
C ALA A 47 -8.54 -17.35 6.91
N ASP A 48 -8.97 -18.21 7.84
CA ASP A 48 -10.11 -19.11 7.65
C ASP A 48 -10.99 -19.11 8.91
N GLY A 49 -12.30 -19.19 8.71
CA GLY A 49 -13.26 -19.30 9.82
C GLY A 49 -13.40 -18.03 10.64
N LEU A 50 -13.09 -16.86 10.07
CA LEU A 50 -13.33 -15.59 10.73
C LEU A 50 -14.82 -15.41 11.04
N ARG A 51 -15.11 -14.81 12.20
CA ARG A 51 -16.50 -14.55 12.60
C ARG A 51 -17.09 -13.54 11.63
N ALA A 52 -18.17 -13.92 10.94
CA ALA A 52 -18.98 -12.97 10.19
C ALA A 52 -19.52 -11.89 11.16
N ALA A 53 -18.94 -10.69 11.13
CA ALA A 53 -19.44 -9.56 11.90
C ALA A 53 -20.70 -9.03 11.22
N GLY A 54 -21.85 -9.51 11.72
CA GLY A 54 -23.18 -8.87 11.73
C GLY A 54 -23.81 -8.36 10.42
N TRP A 55 -24.99 -8.90 10.11
CA TRP A 55 -26.17 -8.46 9.31
C TRP A 55 -26.15 -7.34 8.25
N GLU A 56 -25.19 -6.42 8.23
CA GLU A 56 -25.03 -5.34 7.24
C GLU A 56 -23.80 -5.58 6.31
N GLY A 57 -23.24 -6.80 6.35
CA GLY A 57 -22.56 -7.42 5.20
C GLY A 57 -21.21 -6.84 4.77
N LYS A 58 -20.57 -6.00 5.59
CA LYS A 58 -19.34 -5.30 5.19
C LYS A 58 -18.27 -5.32 6.28
N SER A 59 -17.90 -6.52 6.72
CA SER A 59 -16.63 -6.70 7.44
C SER A 59 -15.58 -6.92 6.36
N ALA A 60 -14.73 -5.93 6.10
CA ALA A 60 -13.63 -6.10 5.17
C ALA A 60 -12.37 -6.42 6.00
N PRO A 61 -12.03 -7.70 6.21
CA PRO A 61 -11.00 -8.06 7.16
C PRO A 61 -9.62 -7.61 6.68
N TYR A 62 -8.77 -7.29 7.64
CA TYR A 62 -7.39 -6.90 7.43
C TYR A 62 -6.50 -7.39 8.58
N CYS A 63 -5.19 -7.44 8.35
CA CYS A 63 -4.22 -7.76 9.37
C CYS A 63 -3.39 -6.53 9.72
N ALA A 64 -3.21 -6.29 11.02
CA ALA A 64 -2.30 -5.29 11.56
C ALA A 64 -1.12 -5.99 12.24
N VAL A 65 0.09 -5.69 11.78
CA VAL A 65 1.36 -6.15 12.33
C VAL A 65 1.94 -5.04 13.21
N ARG A 66 2.20 -5.35 14.48
CA ARG A 66 2.93 -4.47 15.38
C ARG A 66 4.30 -5.04 15.68
N MET A 67 5.30 -4.17 15.67
CA MET A 67 6.69 -4.52 15.98
C MET A 67 7.18 -3.60 17.09
N PRO A 68 7.02 -4.00 18.37
CA PRO A 68 7.44 -3.19 19.51
C PRO A 68 8.92 -2.80 19.48
N SER A 69 9.78 -3.58 18.80
CA SER A 69 11.19 -3.26 18.65
C SER A 69 11.47 -2.03 17.77
N ARG A 70 10.54 -1.62 16.90
CA ARG A 70 10.63 -0.37 16.10
C ARG A 70 9.98 0.83 16.82
N GLY A 71 9.21 0.57 17.87
CA GLY A 71 8.52 1.59 18.67
C GLY A 71 7.07 1.22 18.96
N PRO A 72 6.42 1.90 19.92
CA PRO A 72 5.04 1.62 20.33
C PRO A 72 4.00 1.96 19.25
N ASP A 73 4.33 2.89 18.35
CA ASP A 73 3.43 3.41 17.33
C ASP A 73 3.60 2.72 15.97
N PHE A 74 4.56 1.79 15.84
CA PHE A 74 4.76 1.08 14.58
C PHE A 74 3.65 0.05 14.36
N VAL A 75 2.80 0.34 13.37
CA VAL A 75 1.77 -0.56 12.88
C VAL A 75 1.86 -0.61 11.36
N TYR A 76 1.90 -1.82 10.82
CA TYR A 76 1.83 -2.10 9.41
C TYR A 76 0.53 -2.85 9.11
N GLU A 77 -0.26 -2.43 8.12
CA GLU A 77 -1.58 -3.01 7.84
C GLU A 77 -1.66 -3.57 6.42
N THR A 78 -2.29 -4.74 6.25
CA THR A 78 -2.64 -5.25 4.93
C THR A 78 -3.80 -4.46 4.35
N HIS A 79 -4.02 -4.58 3.05
CA HIS A 79 -5.27 -4.14 2.45
C HIS A 79 -6.47 -4.92 3.03
N SER A 80 -7.64 -4.31 3.02
CA SER A 80 -8.88 -5.01 3.37
C SER A 80 -9.40 -5.80 2.18
N VAL A 81 -9.97 -6.98 2.44
CA VAL A 81 -10.58 -7.82 1.39
C VAL A 81 -12.09 -7.96 1.59
N ASN A 82 -12.82 -8.29 0.53
CA ASN A 82 -14.28 -8.37 0.56
C ASN A 82 -14.84 -9.73 0.99
N ASP A 83 -13.98 -10.71 1.34
CA ASP A 83 -14.40 -11.99 1.90
C ASP A 83 -14.20 -11.99 3.43
N PRO A 84 -15.27 -11.83 4.22
CA PRO A 84 -15.18 -11.72 5.68
C PRO A 84 -14.84 -13.03 6.39
N CYS A 85 -15.03 -14.18 5.76
CA CYS A 85 -14.90 -15.50 6.39
C CYS A 85 -13.61 -16.20 5.98
N HIS A 86 -13.19 -15.99 4.73
CA HIS A 86 -12.04 -16.64 4.10
C HIS A 86 -11.16 -15.62 3.35
N PRO A 87 -10.65 -14.59 4.04
CA PRO A 87 -9.84 -13.57 3.39
C PRO A 87 -8.54 -14.15 2.84
N ILE A 88 -8.18 -13.76 1.62
CA ILE A 88 -6.88 -14.01 1.00
C ILE A 88 -6.25 -12.66 0.71
N TRP A 89 -5.16 -12.34 1.40
CA TRP A 89 -4.40 -11.12 1.20
C TRP A 89 -3.21 -11.33 0.27
N ASP A 90 -2.53 -12.48 0.36
CA ASP A 90 -1.28 -12.77 -0.36
C ASP A 90 -0.27 -11.61 -0.30
N HIS A 91 -0.09 -11.09 0.91
CA HIS A 91 0.67 -9.90 1.18
C HIS A 91 2.07 -10.27 1.69
N SER A 92 3.13 -9.67 1.12
CA SER A 92 4.51 -9.82 1.60
C SER A 92 5.16 -8.45 1.78
N GLN A 93 5.83 -8.25 2.92
CA GLN A 93 6.57 -7.04 3.22
C GLN A 93 7.85 -7.36 3.99
N GLU A 94 8.96 -6.73 3.60
CA GLU A 94 10.19 -6.72 4.39
C GLU A 94 10.10 -5.59 5.43
N ILE A 95 10.42 -5.91 6.68
CA ILE A 95 10.40 -4.98 7.82
C ILE A 95 11.77 -5.00 8.51
N GLY A 96 12.41 -3.83 8.62
CA GLY A 96 13.63 -3.63 9.40
C GLY A 96 13.36 -3.37 10.89
N GLY A 97 14.39 -3.49 11.73
CA GLY A 97 14.29 -3.27 13.18
C GLY A 97 13.79 -4.46 13.99
N PHE A 98 13.85 -5.67 13.42
CA PHE A 98 13.47 -6.90 14.12
C PHE A 98 14.51 -7.29 15.17
N VAL A 99 14.05 -7.64 16.37
CA VAL A 99 14.88 -8.13 17.48
C VAL A 99 14.34 -9.51 17.91
N PRO A 100 15.16 -10.57 17.91
CA PRO A 100 14.68 -11.96 18.07
C PRO A 100 13.99 -12.25 19.41
N ASP A 101 14.29 -11.49 20.47
CA ASP A 101 13.70 -11.65 21.79
C ASP A 101 12.47 -10.75 22.03
N VAL A 102 12.08 -9.94 21.04
CA VAL A 102 10.90 -9.07 21.11
C VAL A 102 9.81 -9.67 20.19
N PRO A 103 8.59 -9.90 20.70
CA PRO A 103 7.54 -10.52 19.90
C PRO A 103 7.08 -9.62 18.75
N LEU A 104 6.78 -10.24 17.61
CA LEU A 104 5.98 -9.65 16.55
C LEU A 104 4.51 -9.96 16.83
N GLU A 105 3.65 -8.95 16.86
CA GLU A 105 2.22 -9.14 17.14
C GLU A 105 1.42 -9.00 15.84
N ILE A 106 0.50 -9.93 15.60
CA ILE A 106 -0.39 -9.91 14.44
C ILE A 106 -1.83 -9.93 14.94
N PHE A 107 -2.58 -8.90 14.57
CA PHE A 107 -4.00 -8.77 14.87
C PHE A 107 -4.80 -8.95 13.59
N VAL A 108 -5.85 -9.76 13.64
CA VAL A 108 -6.83 -9.90 12.56
C VAL A 108 -8.11 -9.21 13.00
N GLN A 109 -8.61 -8.26 12.21
CA GLN A 109 -9.87 -7.55 12.46
C GLN A 109 -10.89 -7.84 11.36
#